data_AF-A0A1L9B7N1-F1
#
_entry.id   AF-A0A1L9B7N1-F1
#
_cell.length_a   1.000
_cell.length_b   1.000
_cell.length_c   1.000
_cell.angle_alpha   90.00
_cell.angle_beta   90.00
_cell.angle_gamma   90.00
#
_symmetry.space_group_name_H-M   'P 1'
#
loop_
_entity.id
_entity.type
_entity.pdbx_description
1 polymer ?
#
loop_
_entity_poly.entity_id
_entity_poly.type
_entity_poly.pdbx_seq_one_letter_code
_entity_poly.pdbx_strand_id
1 'polypeptide(L)'
;MSTEGSKRGKKTKSAGEMSPELREVYEQLRKLEARAKAHDVLMKYRVGELVREVQGDEGKYGGHAVEMLSAKLGSGFKKDALYGAASVARTWGKSEFSELVRRGDAERPRLSFSHFVELARVKLPEKREQMFKRALKDGLSVRRLSALIDEGAGTTSEAGQSGAGCTRSSALTRSESAVIPAHRPCAALTELVSNLEHFLTRCDGLEDQLKPMVSAEPTEALVGVILNAMAKLAKARDLCSRNEELLAAELKHVQHALAVTDPKQEGDFRDVPKIDGTETPPAEAPHAMLEGV
;
A
#
# COMPACT_ATOMS: atom_id res chain seq x y z
N MET A 1 -51.83 0.36 -39.13
CA MET A 1 -50.77 -0.53 -38.61
C MET A 1 -50.15 0.18 -37.42
N SER A 2 -50.64 -0.11 -36.21
CA SER A 2 -50.24 0.57 -34.97
C SER A 2 -49.29 -0.34 -34.20
N THR A 3 -48.05 0.10 -34.01
CA THR A 3 -47.07 -0.60 -33.18
C THR A 3 -47.19 -0.08 -31.74
N GLU A 4 -47.97 -0.78 -30.92
CA GLU A 4 -47.95 -0.65 -29.46
C GLU A 4 -46.61 -1.16 -28.91
N GLY A 5 -45.67 -0.23 -28.77
CA GLY A 5 -44.40 -0.46 -28.07
C GLY A 5 -44.65 -0.61 -26.57
N SER A 6 -44.82 -1.84 -26.12
CA SER A 6 -44.90 -2.24 -24.72
C SER A 6 -43.66 -1.76 -23.95
N LYS A 7 -43.79 -0.60 -23.28
CA LYS A 7 -42.86 -0.15 -22.24
C LYS A 7 -43.00 -1.10 -21.06
N ARG A 8 -42.31 -2.24 -21.09
CA ARG A 8 -42.02 -3.03 -19.89
C ARG A 8 -41.18 -2.14 -18.97
N GLY A 9 -41.87 -1.39 -18.10
CA GLY A 9 -41.28 -0.74 -16.95
C GLY A 9 -40.62 -1.81 -16.11
N LYS A 10 -39.31 -1.94 -16.26
CA LYS A 10 -38.45 -2.74 -15.38
C LYS A 10 -38.68 -2.17 -13.98
N LYS A 11 -39.55 -2.81 -13.19
CA LYS A 11 -39.73 -2.50 -11.77
C LYS A 11 -38.33 -2.58 -11.16
N THR A 12 -37.69 -1.44 -10.97
CA THR A 12 -36.53 -1.29 -10.11
C THR A 12 -37.03 -1.72 -8.75
N LYS A 13 -36.71 -2.97 -8.40
CA LYS A 13 -36.91 -3.58 -7.09
C LYS A 13 -36.60 -2.48 -6.08
N SER A 14 -37.63 -2.07 -5.34
CA SER A 14 -37.58 -0.99 -4.35
C SER A 14 -36.25 -1.05 -3.62
N ALA A 15 -35.50 0.06 -3.64
CA ALA A 15 -34.17 0.21 -3.07
C ALA A 15 -34.03 -0.68 -1.83
N GLY A 16 -33.29 -1.76 -2.00
CA GLY A 16 -33.24 -2.87 -1.05
C GLY A 16 -32.94 -2.36 0.34
N GLU A 17 -33.59 -2.95 1.33
CA GLU A 17 -33.22 -2.72 2.71
C GLU A 17 -31.74 -3.11 2.89
N MET A 18 -30.91 -2.20 3.42
CA MET A 18 -29.50 -2.53 3.74
C MET A 18 -29.49 -3.67 4.75
N SER A 19 -28.62 -4.67 4.53
CA SER A 19 -28.37 -5.69 5.54
C SER A 19 -27.93 -5.03 6.86
N PRO A 20 -28.20 -5.66 8.01
CA PRO A 20 -27.76 -5.14 9.31
C PRO A 20 -26.26 -4.81 9.34
N GLU A 21 -25.44 -5.65 8.71
CA GLU A 21 -23.98 -5.50 8.61
C GLU A 21 -23.60 -4.30 7.75
N LEU A 22 -24.26 -4.10 6.60
CA LEU A 22 -24.01 -2.95 5.74
C LEU A 22 -24.46 -1.64 6.41
N ARG A 23 -25.53 -1.69 7.21
CA ARG A 23 -26.01 -0.56 8.01
C ARG A 23 -24.99 -0.14 9.06
N GLU A 24 -24.29 -1.09 9.68
CA GLU A 24 -23.21 -0.78 10.61
C GLU A 24 -22.06 -0.03 9.91
N VAL A 25 -21.63 -0.52 8.74
CA VAL A 25 -20.59 0.15 7.94
C VAL A 25 -21.04 1.55 7.51
N TYR A 26 -22.30 1.73 7.12
CA TYR A 26 -22.88 3.03 6.83
C TYR A 26 -22.74 4.01 8.00
N GLU A 27 -23.10 3.59 9.22
CA GLU A 27 -22.98 4.45 10.41
C GLU A 27 -21.52 4.79 10.74
N GLN A 28 -20.58 3.85 10.51
CA GLN A 28 -19.15 4.14 10.66
C GLN A 28 -18.67 5.17 9.64
N LEU A 29 -19.04 5.04 8.36
CA LEU A 29 -18.70 6.00 7.31
C LEU A 29 -19.30 7.37 7.59
N ARG A 30 -20.55 7.44 8.03
CA ARG A 30 -21.22 8.69 8.43
C ARG A 30 -20.51 9.38 9.60
N LYS A 31 -20.06 8.61 10.60
CA LYS A 31 -19.27 9.14 11.72
C LYS A 31 -17.92 9.69 11.28
N LEU A 32 -17.27 9.03 10.31
CA LEU A 32 -16.02 9.52 9.72
C LEU A 32 -16.27 10.82 8.96
N GLU A 33 -17.31 10.88 8.14
CA GLU A 33 -17.70 12.10 7.41
C GLU A 33 -17.93 13.30 8.34
N ALA A 34 -18.66 13.09 9.43
CA ALA A 34 -18.95 14.15 10.40
C ALA A 34 -17.69 14.70 11.10
N ARG A 35 -16.63 13.89 11.20
CA ARG A 35 -15.34 14.27 11.80
C ARG A 35 -14.34 14.79 10.76
N ALA A 36 -14.65 14.65 9.48
CA ALA A 36 -13.76 14.95 8.38
C ALA A 36 -13.42 16.43 8.30
N LYS A 37 -12.13 16.76 8.31
CA LYS A 37 -11.68 17.96 7.60
C LYS A 37 -11.62 17.63 6.12
N ALA A 38 -12.00 18.57 5.25
CA ALA A 38 -12.10 18.36 3.79
C ALA A 38 -10.83 17.79 3.12
N HIS A 39 -9.68 17.89 3.78
CA HIS A 39 -8.37 17.49 3.28
C HIS A 39 -7.65 16.42 4.13
N ASP A 40 -8.35 15.70 5.02
CA ASP A 40 -7.73 14.64 5.80
C ASP A 40 -7.49 13.37 4.96
N VAL A 41 -6.23 13.16 4.59
CA VAL A 41 -5.77 12.02 3.77
C VAL A 41 -5.88 10.70 4.52
N LEU A 42 -5.64 10.68 5.83
CA LEU A 42 -5.71 9.48 6.66
C LEU A 42 -7.17 9.05 6.87
N MET A 43 -8.08 10.00 7.00
CA MET A 43 -9.50 9.68 7.08
C MET A 43 -10.02 9.03 5.78
N LYS A 44 -9.60 9.56 4.62
CA LYS A 44 -9.96 8.96 3.32
C LYS A 44 -9.38 7.54 3.16
N TYR A 45 -8.21 7.27 3.72
CA TYR A 45 -7.68 5.92 3.81
C TYR A 45 -8.55 5.02 4.68
N ARG A 46 -8.99 5.50 5.85
CA ARG A 46 -9.90 4.74 6.73
C ARG A 46 -11.24 4.42 6.06
N VAL A 47 -11.79 5.34 5.29
CA VAL A 47 -12.95 5.08 4.42
C VAL A 47 -12.63 3.94 3.44
N GLY A 48 -11.45 3.99 2.82
CA GLY A 48 -10.97 2.93 1.93
C GLY A 48 -10.91 1.55 2.59
N GLU A 49 -10.47 1.45 3.84
CA GLU A 49 -10.44 0.17 4.58
C GLU A 49 -11.83 -0.45 4.74
N LEU A 50 -12.83 0.36 5.14
CA LEU A 50 -14.21 -0.09 5.30
C LEU A 50 -14.82 -0.52 3.97
N VAL A 51 -14.59 0.25 2.90
CA VAL A 51 -15.11 -0.09 1.57
C VAL A 51 -14.42 -1.34 1.02
N ARG A 52 -13.13 -1.53 1.28
CA ARG A 52 -12.39 -2.73 0.90
C ARG A 52 -12.95 -3.98 1.59
N GLU A 53 -13.32 -3.89 2.87
CA GLU A 53 -13.99 -4.96 3.60
C GLU A 53 -15.34 -5.30 2.95
N VAL A 54 -16.16 -4.29 2.66
CA VAL A 54 -17.46 -4.46 2.00
C VAL A 54 -17.33 -5.13 0.63
N GLN A 55 -16.30 -4.78 -0.14
CA GLN A 55 -16.02 -5.40 -1.45
C GLN A 55 -15.51 -6.84 -1.35
N GLY A 56 -14.89 -7.21 -0.24
CA GLY A 56 -14.27 -8.52 -0.05
C GLY A 56 -15.27 -9.62 0.32
N ASP A 57 -16.45 -9.26 0.80
CA ASP A 57 -17.45 -10.21 1.32
C ASP A 57 -18.85 -9.93 0.76
N GLU A 58 -19.04 -10.28 -0.52
CA GLU A 58 -20.34 -10.13 -1.20
C GLU A 58 -21.46 -10.93 -0.53
N GLY A 59 -21.15 -12.06 0.11
CA GLY A 59 -22.13 -12.88 0.81
C GLY A 59 -22.73 -12.17 2.03
N LYS A 60 -21.90 -11.42 2.77
CA LYS A 60 -22.31 -10.67 3.97
C LYS A 60 -22.99 -9.34 3.64
N TYR A 61 -22.47 -8.60 2.66
CA TYR A 61 -22.92 -7.22 2.38
C TYR A 61 -23.84 -7.10 1.16
N GLY A 62 -23.81 -8.06 0.23
CA GLY A 62 -24.55 -8.06 -1.03
C GLY A 62 -23.80 -7.40 -2.21
N GLY A 63 -24.09 -7.85 -3.44
CA GLY A 63 -23.36 -7.46 -4.66
C GLY A 63 -23.45 -5.98 -5.09
N HIS A 64 -24.33 -5.19 -4.48
CA HIS A 64 -24.48 -3.75 -4.75
C HIS A 64 -24.25 -2.89 -3.49
N ALA A 65 -23.54 -3.43 -2.50
CA ALA A 65 -23.36 -2.79 -1.21
C ALA A 65 -22.72 -1.40 -1.33
N VAL A 66 -21.70 -1.24 -2.17
CA VAL A 66 -20.98 0.04 -2.35
C VAL A 66 -21.88 1.09 -3.02
N GLU A 67 -22.69 0.70 -4.00
CA GLU A 67 -23.68 1.57 -4.63
C GLU A 67 -24.74 2.04 -3.63
N MET A 68 -25.22 1.12 -2.78
CA MET A 68 -26.18 1.45 -1.73
C MET A 68 -25.59 2.43 -0.70
N LEU A 69 -24.34 2.21 -0.28
CA LEU A 69 -23.62 3.13 0.59
C LEU A 69 -23.48 4.52 -0.05
N SER A 70 -23.05 4.59 -1.31
CA SER A 70 -22.92 5.86 -2.02
C SER A 70 -24.26 6.61 -2.14
N ALA A 71 -25.34 5.89 -2.48
CA ALA A 71 -26.67 6.46 -2.58
C ALA A 71 -27.19 7.02 -1.23
N LYS A 72 -26.78 6.41 -0.11
CA LYS A 72 -27.22 6.79 1.24
C LYS A 72 -26.36 7.86 1.90
N LEU A 73 -25.06 7.91 1.58
CA LEU A 73 -24.15 8.95 2.06
C LEU A 73 -24.31 10.28 1.29
N GLY A 74 -24.80 10.23 0.05
CA GLY A 74 -25.12 11.43 -0.74
C GLY A 74 -23.89 12.03 -1.45
N SER A 75 -23.86 13.35 -1.59
CA SER A 75 -22.91 14.04 -2.47
C SER A 75 -21.44 13.96 -2.03
N GLY A 76 -21.18 13.72 -0.74
CA GLY A 76 -19.82 13.62 -0.17
C GLY A 76 -19.05 12.36 -0.60
N PHE A 77 -19.75 11.25 -0.82
CA PHE A 77 -19.15 9.95 -1.11
C PHE A 77 -19.73 9.32 -2.39
N LYS A 78 -19.29 9.86 -3.52
CA LYS A 78 -19.60 9.29 -4.84
C LYS A 78 -19.00 7.88 -4.97
N LYS A 79 -19.68 7.02 -5.73
CA LYS A 79 -19.28 5.65 -6.04
C LYS A 79 -17.78 5.56 -6.39
N ASP A 80 -17.34 6.32 -7.38
CA ASP A 80 -15.95 6.28 -7.86
C ASP A 80 -14.94 6.67 -6.77
N ALA A 81 -15.29 7.60 -5.89
CA ALA A 81 -14.44 7.98 -4.77
C ALA A 81 -14.29 6.86 -3.74
N LEU A 82 -15.36 6.09 -3.47
CA LEU A 82 -15.31 4.92 -2.59
C LEU A 82 -14.44 3.81 -3.17
N TYR A 83 -14.59 3.50 -4.47
CA TYR A 83 -13.73 2.51 -5.14
C TYR A 83 -12.26 2.97 -5.20
N GLY A 84 -12.01 4.24 -5.48
CA GLY A 84 -10.66 4.82 -5.44
C GLY A 84 -10.03 4.70 -4.06
N ALA A 85 -10.77 5.02 -3.00
CA ALA A 85 -10.28 4.87 -1.63
C ALA A 85 -9.99 3.41 -1.27
N ALA A 86 -10.86 2.47 -1.66
CA ALA A 86 -10.63 1.05 -1.46
C ALA A 86 -9.39 0.54 -2.22
N SER A 87 -9.13 1.06 -3.42
CA SER A 87 -7.92 0.75 -4.18
C SER A 87 -6.66 1.19 -3.43
N VAL A 88 -6.65 2.39 -2.84
CA VAL A 88 -5.54 2.86 -1.99
C VAL A 88 -5.33 1.94 -0.79
N ALA A 89 -6.39 1.63 -0.04
CA ALA A 89 -6.30 0.76 1.14
C ALA A 89 -5.93 -0.70 0.81
N ARG A 90 -6.15 -1.16 -0.43
CA ARG A 90 -5.68 -2.46 -0.91
C ARG A 90 -4.20 -2.44 -1.28
N THR A 91 -3.72 -1.28 -1.68
CA THR A 91 -2.38 -1.09 -2.24
C THR A 91 -1.31 -0.96 -1.17
N TRP A 92 -1.63 -0.27 -0.07
CA TRP A 92 -0.70 -0.03 1.04
C TRP A 92 -1.33 -0.43 2.36
N GLY A 93 -0.51 -0.90 3.29
CA GLY A 93 -0.93 -1.08 4.69
C GLY A 93 -1.10 0.27 5.40
N LYS A 94 -1.77 0.29 6.56
CA LYS A 94 -2.03 1.53 7.31
C LYS A 94 -0.73 2.24 7.74
N SER A 95 0.24 1.47 8.24
CA SER A 95 1.55 1.98 8.67
C SER A 95 2.32 2.55 7.48
N GLU A 96 2.45 1.78 6.41
CA GLU A 96 3.10 2.17 5.16
C GLU A 96 2.46 3.43 4.55
N PHE A 97 1.13 3.49 4.48
CA PHE A 97 0.43 4.66 3.98
C PHE A 97 0.66 5.90 4.85
N SER A 98 0.68 5.73 6.18
CA SER A 98 0.96 6.81 7.12
C SER A 98 2.38 7.37 6.94
N GLU A 99 3.36 6.50 6.68
CA GLU A 99 4.72 6.92 6.33
C GLU A 99 4.76 7.68 5.00
N LEU A 100 4.10 7.17 3.96
CA LEU A 100 4.06 7.83 2.65
C LEU A 100 3.47 9.24 2.72
N VAL A 101 2.42 9.43 3.51
CA VAL A 101 1.82 10.76 3.73
C VAL A 101 2.76 11.72 4.46
N ARG A 102 3.65 11.20 5.32
CA ARG A 102 4.63 12.00 6.08
C ARG A 102 5.86 12.39 5.26
N ARG A 103 6.19 11.68 4.19
CA ARG A 103 7.38 11.91 3.34
C ARG A 103 7.39 13.24 2.57
N GLY A 104 6.42 14.14 2.78
CA GLY A 104 6.45 15.48 2.19
C GLY A 104 7.18 16.49 3.08
N ASP A 105 8.10 17.24 2.50
CA ASP A 105 8.92 18.25 3.18
C ASP A 105 8.20 19.61 3.30
N ALA A 106 8.75 20.53 4.10
CA ALA A 106 8.22 21.90 4.21
C ALA A 106 8.28 22.67 2.88
N GLU A 107 9.25 22.36 2.01
CA GLU A 107 9.45 23.01 0.71
C GLU A 107 8.66 22.36 -0.43
N ARG A 108 8.17 21.13 -0.25
CA ARG A 108 7.50 20.36 -1.31
C ARG A 108 6.05 20.08 -0.94
N PRO A 109 5.08 20.36 -1.82
CA PRO A 109 3.68 20.10 -1.52
C PRO A 109 3.46 18.61 -1.26
N ARG A 110 2.79 18.29 -0.15
CA ARG A 110 2.35 16.92 0.16
C ARG A 110 1.42 16.41 -0.93
N LEU A 111 1.57 15.14 -1.30
CA LEU A 111 0.67 14.51 -2.24
C LEU A 111 -0.76 14.46 -1.67
N SER A 112 -1.73 14.91 -2.46
CA SER A 112 -3.14 14.78 -2.11
C SER A 112 -3.63 13.33 -2.24
N PHE A 113 -4.76 12.99 -1.61
CA PHE A 113 -5.36 11.65 -1.71
C PHE A 113 -5.58 11.19 -3.16
N SER A 114 -5.92 12.10 -4.07
CA SER A 114 -6.08 11.78 -5.50
C SER A 114 -4.79 11.32 -6.17
N HIS A 115 -3.61 11.81 -5.75
CA HIS A 115 -2.35 11.27 -6.26
C HIS A 115 -2.17 9.80 -5.84
N PHE A 116 -2.53 9.46 -4.60
CA PHE A 116 -2.47 8.07 -4.14
C PHE A 116 -3.45 7.17 -4.90
N VAL A 117 -4.63 7.66 -5.27
CA VAL A 117 -5.56 6.91 -6.14
C VAL A 117 -4.92 6.62 -7.51
N GLU A 118 -4.26 7.60 -8.13
CA GLU A 118 -3.55 7.38 -9.40
C GLU A 118 -2.40 6.39 -9.23
N LEU A 119 -1.58 6.53 -8.18
CA LEU A 119 -0.48 5.62 -7.89
C LEU A 119 -0.95 4.18 -7.64
N ALA A 120 -2.14 3.99 -7.02
CA ALA A 120 -2.72 2.68 -6.80
C ALA A 120 -3.08 1.94 -8.11
N ARG A 121 -3.25 2.66 -9.23
CA ARG A 121 -3.46 2.05 -10.57
C ARG A 121 -2.20 1.35 -11.09
N VAL A 122 -1.01 1.72 -10.60
CA VAL A 122 0.27 1.14 -11.04
C VAL A 122 0.47 -0.23 -10.39
N LYS A 123 0.41 -1.30 -11.19
CA LYS A 123 0.49 -2.70 -10.72
C LYS A 123 1.85 -3.06 -10.11
N LEU A 124 2.94 -2.66 -10.76
CA LEU A 124 4.30 -2.99 -10.33
C LEU A 124 4.75 -2.07 -9.17
N PRO A 125 5.10 -2.62 -7.99
CA PRO A 125 5.50 -1.82 -6.82
C PRO A 125 6.70 -0.90 -7.10
N GLU A 126 7.71 -1.37 -7.82
CA GLU A 126 8.90 -0.60 -8.15
C GLU A 126 8.56 0.63 -9.02
N LYS A 127 7.75 0.44 -10.06
CA LYS A 127 7.28 1.52 -10.92
C LYS A 127 6.41 2.51 -10.14
N ARG A 128 5.60 2.02 -9.19
CA ARG A 128 4.78 2.86 -8.32
C ARG A 128 5.66 3.74 -7.43
N GLU A 129 6.70 3.19 -6.84
CA GLU A 129 7.66 3.93 -6.02
C GLU A 129 8.44 4.95 -6.86
N GLN A 130 8.85 4.60 -8.08
CA GLN A 130 9.46 5.55 -9.02
C GLN A 130 8.52 6.73 -9.33
N MET A 131 7.24 6.45 -9.61
CA MET A 131 6.24 7.48 -9.88
C MET A 131 5.93 8.33 -8.64
N PHE A 132 5.92 7.73 -7.45
CA PHE A 132 5.77 8.46 -6.18
C PHE A 132 6.94 9.43 -5.96
N LYS A 133 8.18 8.94 -6.07
CA LYS A 133 9.39 9.77 -5.96
C LYS A 133 9.39 10.90 -6.99
N ARG A 134 9.00 10.61 -8.22
CA ARG A 134 8.91 11.62 -9.29
C ARG A 134 7.82 12.66 -9.01
N ALA A 135 6.64 12.24 -8.53
CA ALA A 135 5.56 13.16 -8.16
C ALA A 135 5.98 14.14 -7.06
N LEU A 136 6.69 13.64 -6.03
CA LEU A 136 7.28 14.49 -4.98
C LEU A 136 8.41 15.37 -5.49
N LYS A 137 9.30 14.82 -6.33
CA LYS A 137 10.48 15.54 -6.83
C LYS A 137 10.08 16.70 -7.75
N ASP A 138 9.14 16.46 -8.65
CA ASP A 138 8.78 17.38 -9.72
C ASP A 138 7.51 18.18 -9.40
N GLY A 139 6.89 17.95 -8.23
CA GLY A 139 5.66 18.64 -7.83
C GLY A 139 4.50 18.36 -8.80
N LEU A 140 4.38 17.12 -9.28
CA LEU A 140 3.43 16.78 -10.34
C LEU A 140 1.99 16.98 -9.87
N SER A 141 1.17 17.57 -10.74
CA SER A 141 -0.29 17.55 -10.55
C SER A 141 -0.85 16.16 -10.83
N VAL A 142 -2.03 15.85 -10.27
CA VAL A 142 -2.76 14.58 -10.51
C VAL A 142 -2.92 14.31 -12.01
N ARG A 143 -3.27 15.33 -12.81
CA ARG A 143 -3.44 15.20 -14.27
C ARG A 143 -2.14 14.80 -14.95
N ARG A 144 -1.02 15.42 -14.58
CA ARG A 144 0.29 15.11 -15.17
C ARG A 144 0.77 13.73 -14.75
N LEU A 145 0.59 13.38 -13.48
CA LEU A 145 0.91 12.04 -12.96
C LEU A 145 0.10 10.96 -13.69
N SER A 146 -1.21 11.16 -13.88
CA SER A 146 -2.07 10.23 -14.61
C SER A 146 -1.59 10.03 -16.05
N ALA A 147 -1.29 11.12 -16.76
CA ALA A 147 -0.75 11.06 -18.12
C ALA A 147 0.56 10.26 -18.21
N LEU A 148 1.49 10.45 -17.26
CA LEU A 148 2.74 9.67 -17.22
C LEU A 148 2.51 8.17 -16.93
N ILE A 149 1.51 7.85 -16.11
CA ILE A 149 1.13 6.46 -15.82
C ILE A 149 0.55 5.80 -17.08
N ASP A 150 -0.32 6.50 -17.80
CA ASP A 150 -0.95 6.02 -19.03
C ASP A 150 0.08 5.89 -20.18
N GLU A 151 0.97 6.87 -20.36
CA GLU A 151 2.10 6.81 -21.32
C GLU A 151 3.01 5.60 -21.05
N GLY A 152 3.39 5.41 -19.78
CA GLY A 152 4.27 4.31 -19.38
C GLY A 152 3.60 2.93 -19.43
N ALA A 153 2.27 2.84 -19.51
CA ALA A 153 1.57 1.58 -19.67
C ALA A 153 1.61 1.06 -21.12
N GLY A 154 1.83 1.96 -22.09
CA GLY A 154 1.88 1.61 -23.51
C GLY A 154 3.22 1.05 -24.00
N THR A 155 4.33 1.36 -23.31
CA THR A 155 5.68 1.12 -23.85
C THR A 155 6.31 -0.24 -23.52
N THR A 156 5.63 -1.13 -22.80
CA THR A 156 6.15 -2.48 -22.49
C THR A 156 5.88 -3.54 -23.57
N SER A 157 5.41 -3.17 -24.78
CA SER A 157 5.03 -4.15 -25.82
C SER A 157 5.91 -4.20 -27.09
N GLU A 158 6.98 -3.42 -27.23
CA GLU A 158 7.74 -3.38 -28.50
C GLU A 158 9.18 -3.92 -28.45
N ALA A 159 9.50 -4.82 -27.51
CA ALA A 159 10.78 -5.56 -27.55
C ALA A 159 10.67 -6.97 -28.16
N GLY A 160 9.52 -7.34 -28.76
CA GLY A 160 9.23 -8.72 -29.17
C GLY A 160 8.93 -8.98 -30.65
N GLN A 161 8.89 -7.96 -31.52
CA GLN A 161 8.65 -8.15 -32.96
C GLN A 161 9.72 -7.43 -33.80
N SER A 162 10.96 -7.92 -33.71
CA SER A 162 11.89 -7.85 -34.84
C SER A 162 12.13 -9.28 -35.31
N GLY A 163 11.26 -9.74 -36.20
CA GLY A 163 11.30 -11.05 -36.83
C GLY A 163 11.15 -10.92 -38.33
N ALA A 164 12.24 -10.55 -39.01
CA ALA A 164 12.50 -10.91 -40.40
C ALA A 164 13.99 -10.68 -40.73
N GLY A 165 14.84 -11.66 -40.43
CA GLY A 165 16.19 -11.69 -41.00
C GLY A 165 17.22 -12.54 -40.28
N CYS A 166 17.54 -13.69 -40.89
CA CYS A 166 18.87 -14.30 -40.94
C CYS A 166 19.37 -15.21 -39.80
N THR A 167 19.20 -16.52 -40.05
CA THR A 167 20.15 -17.65 -39.91
C THR A 167 20.89 -17.93 -38.60
N ARG A 168 20.56 -19.13 -38.07
CA ARG A 168 21.42 -20.21 -37.55
C ARG A 168 22.49 -19.90 -36.48
N SER A 169 22.40 -20.72 -35.44
CA SER A 169 23.50 -21.27 -34.63
C SER A 169 23.94 -20.41 -33.44
N SER A 170 23.52 -20.79 -32.23
CA SER A 170 24.29 -21.72 -31.38
C SER A 170 23.81 -21.62 -29.93
N ALA A 171 23.72 -22.79 -29.32
CA ALA A 171 23.42 -22.99 -27.91
C ALA A 171 24.49 -22.36 -27.02
N LEU A 172 24.07 -21.72 -25.93
CA LEU A 172 24.82 -21.66 -24.67
C LEU A 172 23.84 -21.30 -23.54
N THR A 173 23.70 -22.28 -22.66
CA THR A 173 23.01 -22.28 -21.37
C THR A 173 23.46 -21.12 -20.49
N ARG A 174 22.52 -20.29 -20.02
CA ARG A 174 22.78 -19.34 -18.94
C ARG A 174 21.84 -19.60 -17.77
N SER A 175 22.45 -20.23 -16.77
CA SER A 175 22.05 -20.41 -15.37
C SER A 175 21.07 -19.35 -14.86
N GLU A 176 19.86 -19.79 -14.51
CA GLU A 176 18.92 -19.07 -13.66
C GLU A 176 19.57 -18.91 -12.27
N SER A 177 20.04 -17.68 -11.98
CA SER A 177 20.38 -17.29 -10.62
C SER A 177 19.08 -17.19 -9.83
N ALA A 178 18.86 -18.16 -8.94
CA ALA A 178 17.82 -18.12 -7.93
C ALA A 178 18.09 -16.94 -6.98
N VAL A 179 17.56 -15.77 -7.33
CA VAL A 179 17.39 -14.67 -6.39
C VAL A 179 16.28 -15.09 -5.44
N ILE A 180 16.68 -15.61 -4.28
CA ILE A 180 15.80 -15.83 -3.13
C ILE A 180 15.17 -14.45 -2.81
N PRO A 181 13.83 -14.29 -2.84
CA PRO A 181 13.20 -13.06 -2.41
C PRO A 181 13.36 -12.93 -0.89
N ALA A 182 14.45 -12.31 -0.47
CA ALA A 182 14.59 -11.79 0.88
C ALA A 182 13.53 -10.69 1.08
N HIS A 183 12.91 -10.71 2.26
CA HIS A 183 11.83 -9.83 2.72
C HIS A 183 10.41 -10.20 2.30
N ARG A 184 9.96 -11.39 2.72
CA ARG A 184 8.63 -11.45 3.35
C ARG A 184 8.80 -10.96 4.80
N PRO A 185 8.18 -9.85 5.23
CA PRO A 185 8.04 -9.62 6.66
C PRO A 185 7.34 -10.85 7.25
N CYS A 186 8.00 -11.50 8.21
CA CYS A 186 7.43 -12.64 8.92
C CYS A 186 6.07 -12.19 9.46
N ALA A 187 4.99 -12.93 9.16
CA ALA A 187 3.63 -12.56 9.56
C ALA A 187 3.52 -12.21 11.06
N ALA A 188 4.41 -12.80 11.87
CA ALA A 188 4.61 -12.49 13.28
C ALA A 188 4.95 -11.01 13.55
N LEU A 189 5.82 -10.37 12.75
CA LEU A 189 6.17 -8.95 12.92
C LEU A 189 4.99 -8.03 12.57
N THR A 190 4.19 -8.38 11.56
CA THR A 190 3.00 -7.61 11.19
C THR A 190 1.91 -7.67 12.27
N GLU A 191 1.72 -8.84 12.88
CA GLU A 191 0.81 -9.02 14.00
C GLU A 191 1.30 -8.26 15.25
N LEU A 192 2.60 -8.30 15.52
CA LEU A 192 3.24 -7.61 16.63
C LEU A 192 3.09 -6.08 16.55
N VAL A 193 3.33 -5.50 15.36
CA VAL A 193 3.12 -4.07 15.10
C VAL A 193 1.64 -3.69 15.28
N SER A 194 0.72 -4.53 14.79
CA SER A 194 -0.72 -4.29 14.93
C SER A 194 -1.19 -4.31 16.40
N ASN A 195 -0.66 -5.25 17.20
CA ASN A 195 -0.93 -5.33 18.64
C ASN A 195 -0.39 -4.11 19.39
N LEU A 196 0.80 -3.62 19.03
CA LEU A 196 1.40 -2.42 19.62
C LEU A 196 0.60 -1.16 19.28
N GLU A 197 0.18 -0.98 18.03
CA GLU A 197 -0.67 0.15 17.63
C GLU A 197 -2.01 0.16 18.38
N HIS A 198 -2.65 -1.01 18.51
CA HIS A 198 -3.92 -1.11 19.22
C HIS A 198 -3.78 -0.88 20.73
N PHE A 199 -2.61 -1.16 21.29
CA PHE A 199 -2.27 -0.83 22.65
C PHE A 199 -2.08 0.68 22.84
N LEU A 200 -1.24 1.32 22.01
CA LEU A 200 -0.98 2.78 22.09
C LEU A 200 -2.27 3.60 21.92
N THR A 201 -3.13 3.21 20.98
CA THR A 201 -4.44 3.86 20.78
C THR A 201 -5.35 3.77 22.02
N ARG A 202 -5.23 2.70 22.82
CA ARG A 202 -5.96 2.56 24.09
C ARG A 202 -5.35 3.37 25.23
N CYS A 203 -4.05 3.68 25.15
CA CYS A 203 -3.36 4.53 26.11
C CYS A 203 -3.62 6.02 25.89
N ASP A 204 -3.77 6.49 24.64
CA ASP A 204 -4.06 7.91 24.37
C ASP A 204 -5.38 8.37 25.01
N GLY A 205 -6.36 7.48 25.16
CA GLY A 205 -7.62 7.79 25.84
C GLY A 205 -7.54 7.83 27.38
N LEU A 206 -6.43 7.40 27.99
CA LEU A 206 -6.26 7.43 29.45
C LEU A 206 -5.89 8.81 29.96
N GLU A 207 -5.16 9.61 29.17
CA GLU A 207 -4.75 10.96 29.57
C GLU A 207 -5.98 11.88 29.72
N ASP A 208 -6.91 11.83 28.75
CA ASP A 208 -8.17 12.58 28.80
C ASP A 208 -9.08 12.14 29.95
N GLN A 209 -8.98 10.88 30.40
CA GLN A 209 -9.71 10.38 31.57
C GLN A 209 -9.07 10.81 32.89
N LEU A 210 -7.74 10.93 32.94
CA LEU A 210 -6.99 11.31 34.15
C LEU A 210 -6.99 12.83 34.38
N LYS A 211 -6.99 13.64 33.31
CA LYS A 211 -6.89 15.10 33.37
C LYS A 211 -7.93 15.81 34.25
N PRO A 212 -9.23 15.46 34.23
CA PRO A 212 -10.21 16.09 35.12
C PRO A 212 -10.13 15.58 36.58
N MET A 213 -9.43 14.47 36.83
CA MET A 213 -9.38 13.85 38.17
C MET A 213 -8.21 14.33 39.03
N VAL A 214 -7.13 14.85 38.43
CA VAL A 214 -5.94 15.36 39.15
C VAL A 214 -6.24 16.63 39.96
N SER A 215 -7.34 17.33 39.67
CA SER A 215 -7.77 18.52 40.43
C SER A 215 -8.74 18.23 41.59
N ALA A 216 -9.14 16.98 41.81
CA ALA A 216 -10.08 16.59 42.87
C ALA A 216 -9.37 15.86 44.02
N GLU A 217 -9.85 16.03 45.25
CA GLU A 217 -9.36 15.24 46.39
C GLU A 217 -9.48 13.73 46.10
N PRO A 218 -8.52 12.90 46.53
CA PRO A 218 -8.47 11.48 46.16
C PRO A 218 -9.65 10.73 46.78
N THR A 219 -10.71 10.57 45.97
CA THR A 219 -11.86 9.74 46.30
C THR A 219 -11.55 8.27 46.04
N GLU A 220 -12.30 7.37 46.67
CA GLU A 220 -12.23 5.91 46.45
C GLU A 220 -12.33 5.53 44.96
N ALA A 221 -13.03 6.36 44.16
CA ALA A 221 -13.10 6.24 42.70
C ALA A 221 -11.75 6.44 41.99
N LEU A 222 -10.89 7.35 42.46
CA LEU A 222 -9.56 7.57 41.91
C LEU A 222 -8.66 6.35 42.12
N VAL A 223 -8.75 5.71 43.29
CA VAL A 223 -8.02 4.47 43.60
C VAL A 223 -8.42 3.37 42.62
N GLY A 224 -9.71 3.20 42.33
CA GLY A 224 -10.19 2.24 41.33
C GLY A 224 -9.63 2.48 39.92
N VAL A 225 -9.58 3.74 39.48
CA VAL A 225 -9.01 4.11 38.17
C VAL A 225 -7.50 3.85 38.12
N ILE A 226 -6.76 4.21 39.17
CA ILE A 226 -5.31 3.94 39.27
C ILE A 226 -5.03 2.44 39.22
N LEU A 227 -5.76 1.63 39.99
CA LEU A 227 -5.59 0.17 39.98
C LEU A 227 -5.90 -0.43 38.60
N ASN A 228 -6.92 0.07 37.91
CA ASN A 228 -7.24 -0.34 36.53
C ASN A 228 -6.11 0.03 35.55
N ALA A 229 -5.57 1.25 35.65
CA ALA A 229 -4.46 1.71 34.84
C ALA A 229 -3.19 0.87 35.09
N MET A 230 -2.87 0.59 36.35
CA MET A 230 -1.75 -0.28 36.74
C MET A 230 -1.92 -1.70 36.19
N ALA A 231 -3.12 -2.27 36.24
CA ALA A 231 -3.39 -3.59 35.66
C ALA A 231 -3.21 -3.60 34.13
N LYS A 232 -3.63 -2.52 33.44
CA LYS A 232 -3.40 -2.35 31.99
C LYS A 232 -1.91 -2.22 31.66
N LEU A 233 -1.15 -1.45 32.44
CA LEU A 233 0.30 -1.32 32.29
C LEU A 233 1.04 -2.63 32.57
N ALA A 234 0.63 -3.40 33.57
CA ALA A 234 1.19 -4.71 33.85
C ALA A 234 0.96 -5.68 32.68
N LYS A 235 -0.25 -5.70 32.11
CA LYS A 235 -0.56 -6.49 30.90
C LYS A 235 0.26 -6.04 29.69
N ALA A 236 0.49 -4.74 29.53
CA ALA A 236 1.34 -4.20 28.48
C ALA A 236 2.78 -4.68 28.62
N ARG A 237 3.32 -4.61 29.84
CA ARG A 237 4.68 -5.08 30.14
C ARG A 237 4.85 -6.56 29.83
N ASP A 238 3.86 -7.40 30.18
CA ASP A 238 3.87 -8.82 29.84
C ASP A 238 3.88 -9.05 28.32
N LEU A 239 3.07 -8.31 27.56
CA LEU A 239 3.08 -8.37 26.09
C LEU A 239 4.43 -7.94 25.50
N CYS A 240 5.04 -6.87 26.01
CA CYS A 240 6.38 -6.44 25.59
C CYS A 240 7.44 -7.51 25.88
N SER A 241 7.39 -8.14 27.06
CA SER A 241 8.33 -9.22 27.43
C SER A 241 8.23 -10.41 26.48
N ARG A 242 7.02 -10.85 26.14
CA ARG A 242 6.81 -11.95 25.18
C ARG A 242 7.31 -11.59 23.77
N ASN A 243 7.13 -10.33 23.39
CA ASN A 243 7.61 -9.82 22.10
C ASN A 243 9.14 -9.77 22.04
N GLU A 244 9.81 -9.39 23.13
CA GLU A 244 11.28 -9.46 23.23
C GLU A 244 11.79 -10.89 23.07
N GLU A 245 11.13 -11.87 23.70
CA GLU A 245 11.47 -13.30 23.55
C GLU A 245 11.31 -13.79 22.10
N LEU A 246 10.22 -13.42 21.42
CA LEU A 246 9.98 -13.77 20.01
C LEU A 246 11.04 -13.13 19.09
N LEU A 247 11.35 -11.85 19.31
CA LEU A 247 12.40 -11.15 18.54
C LEU A 247 13.78 -11.77 18.76
N ALA A 248 14.10 -12.17 19.99
CA ALA A 248 15.35 -12.86 20.30
C ALA A 248 15.44 -14.24 19.61
N ALA A 249 14.32 -14.98 19.55
CA ALA A 249 14.25 -16.27 18.86
C ALA A 249 14.44 -16.12 17.33
N GLU A 250 13.77 -15.14 16.71
CA GLU A 250 13.93 -14.83 15.28
C GLU A 250 15.35 -14.34 14.96
N LEU A 251 15.94 -13.49 15.80
CA LEU A 251 17.32 -13.04 15.63
C LEU A 251 18.29 -14.23 15.65
N LYS A 252 18.07 -15.21 16.54
CA LYS A 252 18.88 -16.43 16.60
C LYS A 252 18.71 -17.29 15.35
N HIS A 253 17.50 -17.39 14.79
CA HIS A 253 17.27 -18.07 13.51
C HIS A 253 18.01 -17.40 12.34
N VAL A 254 17.97 -16.07 12.25
CA VAL A 254 18.68 -15.31 11.22
C VAL A 254 20.19 -15.48 11.36
N GLN A 255 20.72 -15.39 12.59
CA GLN A 255 22.15 -15.62 12.86
C GLN A 255 22.59 -17.03 12.47
N HIS A 256 21.77 -18.06 12.76
CA HIS A 256 22.05 -19.43 12.34
C HIS A 256 22.03 -19.58 10.82
N ALA A 257 21.05 -18.98 10.13
CA ALA A 257 20.98 -19.01 8.67
C ALA A 257 22.22 -18.37 8.03
N LEU A 258 22.69 -17.24 8.57
CA LEU A 258 23.92 -16.57 8.13
C LEU A 258 25.19 -17.40 8.41
N ALA A 259 25.21 -18.17 9.49
CA ALA A 259 26.34 -19.06 9.80
C ALA A 259 26.38 -20.32 8.91
N VAL A 260 25.22 -20.81 8.46
CA VAL A 260 25.11 -21.97 7.55
C VAL A 260 25.43 -21.61 6.10
N THR A 261 25.25 -20.34 5.71
CA THR A 261 25.82 -19.83 4.45
C THR A 261 27.33 -19.68 4.58
N ASP A 262 28.04 -20.81 4.51
CA ASP A 262 29.49 -20.89 4.56
C ASP A 262 30.09 -20.18 3.33
N PRO A 263 30.88 -19.11 3.49
CA PRO A 263 31.54 -18.44 2.37
C PRO A 263 32.62 -19.31 1.70
N LYS A 264 32.89 -20.54 2.18
CA LYS A 264 33.91 -21.44 1.64
C LYS A 264 33.55 -22.20 0.37
N GLN A 265 32.41 -21.92 -0.28
CA GLN A 265 32.28 -22.21 -1.71
C GLN A 265 32.88 -21.08 -2.57
N GLU A 266 34.09 -20.63 -2.22
CA GLU A 266 35.05 -20.20 -3.23
C GLU A 266 35.46 -21.47 -4.00
N GLY A 267 34.61 -21.88 -4.94
CA GLY A 267 35.02 -22.81 -5.97
C GLY A 267 36.29 -22.27 -6.60
N ASP A 268 37.31 -23.11 -6.59
CA ASP A 268 38.65 -22.87 -7.13
C ASP A 268 38.55 -22.21 -8.52
N PHE A 269 38.61 -20.87 -8.55
CA PHE A 269 38.50 -20.06 -9.76
C PHE A 269 39.80 -20.09 -10.58
N ARG A 270 40.67 -21.07 -10.35
CA ARG A 270 41.95 -21.24 -11.05
C ARG A 270 41.82 -21.77 -12.47
N ASP A 271 40.64 -22.21 -12.89
CA ASP A 271 40.35 -22.63 -14.27
C ASP A 271 39.53 -21.60 -15.06
N VAL A 272 39.81 -20.31 -14.88
CA VAL A 272 39.39 -19.32 -15.90
C VAL A 272 40.41 -19.37 -17.04
N PRO A 273 40.02 -19.83 -18.25
CA PRO A 273 40.92 -19.78 -19.40
C PRO A 273 41.35 -18.34 -19.63
N LYS A 274 42.67 -18.12 -19.70
CA LYS A 274 43.26 -16.86 -20.15
C LYS A 274 42.64 -16.51 -21.50
N ILE A 275 41.82 -15.48 -21.51
CA ILE A 275 41.36 -14.85 -22.75
C ILE A 275 42.51 -13.93 -23.18
N ASP A 276 43.50 -14.49 -23.88
CA ASP A 276 44.48 -13.69 -24.61
C ASP A 276 43.73 -13.01 -25.76
N GLY A 277 43.34 -11.76 -25.54
CA GLY A 277 42.52 -10.99 -26.46
C GLY A 277 42.84 -9.51 -26.39
N THR A 278 44.09 -9.17 -26.70
CA THR A 278 44.48 -7.81 -27.10
C THR A 278 43.89 -7.53 -28.49
N GLU A 279 42.59 -7.27 -28.58
CA GLU A 279 42.03 -6.57 -29.74
C GLU A 279 41.93 -5.09 -29.38
N THR A 280 42.96 -4.36 -29.81
CA THR A 280 42.94 -2.90 -29.87
C THR A 280 41.77 -2.50 -30.77
N PRO A 281 40.78 -1.73 -30.26
CA PRO A 281 39.70 -1.25 -31.12
C PRO A 281 40.28 -0.37 -32.24
N PRO A 282 39.85 -0.55 -33.50
CA PRO A 282 40.32 0.27 -34.60
C PRO A 282 39.94 1.73 -34.33
N ALA A 283 40.92 2.61 -34.55
CA ALA A 283 40.77 4.05 -34.39
C ALA A 283 39.59 4.56 -35.23
N GLU A 284 38.59 5.14 -34.56
CA GLU A 284 37.48 5.83 -35.22
C GLU A 284 38.03 6.98 -36.08
N ALA A 285 37.69 6.95 -37.36
CA ALA A 285 38.02 8.01 -38.30
C ALA A 285 37.24 9.29 -37.96
N PRO A 286 37.85 10.49 -38.08
CA PRO A 286 37.17 11.75 -37.82
C PRO A 286 36.05 11.99 -38.83
N HIS A 287 34.85 12.21 -38.31
CA HIS A 287 33.67 12.62 -39.05
C HIS A 287 33.96 13.91 -39.85
N ALA A 288 33.78 13.82 -41.17
CA ALA A 288 33.82 14.95 -42.07
C ALA A 288 32.65 15.91 -41.78
N MET A 289 32.99 17.19 -41.57
CA MET A 289 32.07 18.32 -41.62
C MET A 289 31.46 18.41 -43.03
N LEU A 290 30.14 18.29 -43.13
CA LEU A 290 29.38 18.77 -44.28
C LEU A 290 28.83 20.15 -43.93
N GLU A 291 29.54 21.19 -44.38
CA GLU A 291 28.95 22.50 -44.63
C GLU A 291 28.15 22.43 -45.94
N GLY A 292 26.89 22.83 -45.88
CA GLY A 292 25.99 22.92 -47.02
C GLY A 292 25.17 24.20 -46.96
N VAL A 293 25.67 25.17 -47.72
CA VAL A 293 25.04 26.28 -48.49
C VAL A 293 23.53 26.46 -48.37
#